data_AF-I2Q6G8-F1
#
_entry.id   AF-I2Q6G8-F1
#
_cell.length_a   1.000
_cell.length_b   1.000
_cell.length_c   1.000
_cell.angle_alpha   90.00
_cell.angle_beta   90.00
_cell.angle_gamma   90.00
#
_symmetry.space_group_name_H-M   'P 1'
#
loop_
_entity.id
_entity.type
_entity.pdbx_description
1 polymer ?
#
loop_
_entity_poly.entity_id
_entity_poly.type
_entity_poly.pdbx_seq_one_letter_code
_entity_poly.pdbx_strand_id
1 'polypeptide(L)' 'MDQKKSDILTLKDEIITAFRPIEQLFKIMDTSSVEIYGELTRIYAEVGITLCQNFRQKLDAVLSAKSGDTENDQR' A
#
# COMPACT_ATOMS: atom_id res chain seq x y z
N MET A 1 4.57 -19.21 18.26
CA MET A 1 4.32 -18.83 16.85
C MET A 1 3.49 -17.55 16.75
N ASP A 2 2.72 -17.19 17.79
CA ASP A 2 1.83 -16.03 17.80
C ASP A 2 2.54 -14.67 17.82
N GLN A 3 3.68 -14.56 18.51
CA GLN A 3 4.44 -13.30 18.57
C GLN A 3 4.95 -12.87 17.19
N LYS A 4 5.60 -13.77 16.43
CA LYS A 4 6.12 -13.48 15.07
C LYS A 4 5.00 -13.05 14.10
N LYS A 5 3.82 -13.65 14.20
CA LYS A 5 2.65 -13.29 13.39
C LYS A 5 2.11 -11.91 13.79
N SER A 6 2.04 -11.65 15.09
CA SER A 6 1.69 -10.32 15.63
C SER A 6 2.67 -9.25 15.16
N ASP A 7 3.97 -9.52 15.19
CA ASP A 7 5.01 -8.59 14.77
C ASP A 7 4.92 -8.26 13.27
N ILE A 8 4.61 -9.25 12.42
CA ILE A 8 4.39 -9.07 10.98
C ILE A 8 3.16 -8.20 10.70
N LEU A 9 2.09 -8.37 11.47
CA LEU A 9 0.88 -7.54 11.34
C LEU A 9 1.15 -6.10 11.77
N THR A 10 1.83 -5.91 12.90
CA THR A 10 2.23 -4.57 13.37
C THR A 10 3.12 -3.86 12.33
N LEU A 11 4.11 -4.56 11.79
CA LEU A 11 4.99 -4.02 10.75
C LEU A 11 4.21 -3.62 9.49
N LYS A 12 3.24 -4.43 9.07
CA LYS A 12 2.36 -4.11 7.93
C LYS A 12 1.60 -2.82 8.19
N ASP A 13 0.98 -2.68 9.35
CA ASP A 13 0.20 -1.50 9.71
C ASP A 13 1.04 -0.24 9.82
N GLU A 14 2.26 -0.34 10.37
CA GLU A 14 3.22 0.78 10.42
C GLU A 14 3.59 1.26 9.01
N ILE A 15 3.92 0.33 8.11
CA ILE A 15 4.27 0.64 6.72
C ILE A 15 3.08 1.29 5.99
N ILE A 16 1.87 0.72 6.12
CA ILE A 16 0.66 1.28 5.50
C ILE A 16 0.36 2.68 6.04
N THR A 17 0.52 2.86 7.35
CA THR A 17 0.28 4.16 8.01
C THR A 17 1.28 5.21 7.52
N ALA A 18 2.56 4.86 7.39
CA ALA A 18 3.59 5.73 6.85
C ALA A 18 3.35 6.12 5.39
N PHE A 19 2.77 5.22 4.58
CA PHE A 19 2.45 5.47 3.17
C PHE A 19 1.13 6.21 2.93
N ARG A 20 0.22 6.23 3.92
CA ARG A 20 -1.11 6.84 3.80
C ARG A 20 -1.08 8.30 3.31
N PRO A 21 -0.18 9.19 3.77
CA PRO A 21 -0.14 10.58 3.29
C PRO A 21 0.06 10.71 1.78
N ILE A 22 0.87 9.82 1.18
CA ILE A 22 1.12 9.82 -0.27
C ILE A 22 -0.15 9.44 -1.03
N GLU A 23 -0.89 8.43 -0.55
CA GLU A 23 -2.18 8.08 -1.16
C GLU A 23 -3.21 9.21 -1.01
N GLN A 24 -3.24 9.89 0.14
CA GLN A 24 -4.14 11.03 0.35
C GLN A 24 -3.83 12.17 -0.62
N LEU A 25 -2.56 12.43 -0.91
CA LEU A 25 -2.16 13.42 -1.92
C LEU A 25 -2.78 13.08 -3.28
N PHE A 26 -2.64 11.84 -3.75
CA PHE A 26 -3.22 11.44 -5.03
C PHE A 26 -4.75 11.49 -5.03
N LYS A 27 -5.41 11.15 -3.91
CA LYS A 27 -6.87 11.32 -3.79
C LYS A 27 -7.31 12.78 -3.89
N ILE A 28 -6.57 13.70 -3.27
CA ILE A 28 -6.85 15.15 -3.40
C ILE A 28 -6.71 15.57 -4.86
N MET A 29 -5.64 15.13 -5.54
CA MET A 29 -5.43 15.39 -6.96
C MET A 29 -6.55 14.83 -7.85
N ASP A 30 -7.11 13.66 -7.51
CA ASP A 30 -8.22 13.03 -8.23
C ASP A 30 -9.52 13.82 -8.09
N THR A 31 -9.77 14.34 -6.88
CA THR A 31 -10.96 15.17 -6.59
C THR A 31 -10.83 16.63 -7.07
N SER A 32 -9.66 17.01 -7.56
CA SER A 32 -9.41 18.38 -8.00
C SER A 32 -10.18 18.68 -9.28
N SER A 33 -10.88 19.82 -9.33
CA SER A 33 -11.65 20.19 -10.51
C SER A 33 -10.75 20.30 -11.74
N VAL A 34 -11.09 19.54 -12.78
CA VAL A 34 -10.41 19.56 -14.09
C VAL A 34 -10.44 20.96 -14.70
N GLU A 35 -11.51 21.73 -14.44
CA GLU A 35 -11.66 23.10 -14.94
C GLU A 35 -10.68 24.08 -14.29
N ILE A 36 -10.21 23.80 -13.07
CA ILE A 36 -9.34 24.68 -12.28
C ILE A 36 -7.88 24.25 -12.39
N TYR A 37 -7.62 22.94 -12.31
CA TYR A 37 -6.26 22.38 -12.19
C TYR A 37 -5.82 21.57 -13.41
N GLY A 38 -6.66 21.52 -14.45
CA GLY A 38 -6.38 20.84 -15.71
C GLY A 38 -6.43 19.32 -15.63
N GLU A 39 -6.49 18.69 -16.80
CA GLU A 39 -6.54 17.23 -16.94
C GLU A 39 -5.26 16.55 -16.46
N LEU A 40 -4.12 17.25 -16.53
CA LEU A 40 -2.82 16.74 -16.11
C LEU A 40 -2.79 16.34 -14.63
N THR A 41 -3.42 17.13 -13.75
CA THR A 41 -3.51 16.83 -12.31
C THR A 41 -4.27 15.54 -12.06
N ARG A 42 -5.36 15.32 -12.80
CA ARG A 42 -6.17 14.09 -12.74
C ARG A 42 -5.38 12.87 -13.24
N ILE A 43 -4.64 12.99 -14.34
CA ILE A 43 -3.81 11.89 -14.87
C ILE A 43 -2.73 11.49 -13.87
N TYR A 44 -2.05 12.46 -13.23
CA TYR A 44 -1.09 12.16 -12.16
C TYR A 44 -1.75 11.46 -10.96
N ALA A 45 -2.97 11.86 -10.61
CA ALA A 45 -3.74 11.23 -9.56
C ALA A 45 -4.04 9.75 -9.87
N GLU A 46 -4.50 9.46 -11.08
CA GLU A 46 -4.80 8.10 -11.55
C GLU A 46 -3.56 7.20 -11.43
N VAL A 47 -2.42 7.64 -11.99
CA VAL A 47 -1.15 6.91 -11.91
C VAL A 47 -0.75 6.67 -10.45
N GLY A 48 -0.84 7.70 -9.61
CA GLY A 48 -0.49 7.62 -8.20
C GLY A 48 -1.37 6.64 -7.41
N ILE A 49 -2.68 6.65 -7.65
CA ILE A 49 -3.63 5.72 -7.02
C ILE A 49 -3.30 4.28 -7.43
N THR A 50 -3.06 4.03 -8.72
CA THR A 50 -2.66 2.70 -9.21
C THR A 50 -1.34 2.23 -8.57
N LEU A 51 -0.35 3.12 -8.41
CA LEU A 51 0.90 2.80 -7.70
C LEU A 51 0.65 2.44 -6.23
N CYS A 52 -0.22 3.16 -5.52
CA CYS A 52 -0.58 2.84 -4.14
C CYS A 52 -1.28 1.48 -4.01
N GLN A 53 -2.14 1.12 -4.98
CA GLN A 53 -2.77 -0.20 -5.02
C GLN A 53 -1.74 -1.31 -5.26
N ASN A 54 -0.86 -1.13 -6.24
CA ASN A 54 0.22 -2.06 -6.55
C ASN A 54 1.17 -2.25 -5.36
N PHE A 55 1.49 -1.17 -4.65
CA PHE A 55 2.31 -1.21 -3.44
C PHE A 55 1.71 -2.13 -2.37
N ARG A 56 0.41 -1.98 -2.07
CA ARG A 56 -0.29 -2.82 -1.08
C ARG A 56 -0.28 -4.29 -1.46
N GLN A 57 -0.59 -4.60 -2.72
CA GLN A 57 -0.59 -5.97 -3.22
C GLN A 57 0.80 -6.60 -3.10
N LYS A 58 1.85 -5.86 -3.45
CA LYS A 58 3.24 -6.34 -3.31
C LYS A 58 3.65 -6.51 -1.85
N LEU A 59 3.27 -5.58 -0.98
CA LEU A 59 3.53 -5.69 0.46
C LEU A 59 2.86 -6.95 1.02
N ASP A 60 1.60 -7.18 0.69
CA ASP A 60 0.85 -8.36 1.11
C ASP A 60 1.49 -9.65 0.61
N ALA A 61 1.91 -9.71 -0.65
CA ALA A 61 2.60 -10.87 -1.21
C ALA A 61 3.92 -11.17 -0.48
N VAL A 62 4.73 -10.15 -0.21
CA VAL A 62 6.02 -10.31 0.49
C VAL A 62 5.82 -10.80 1.93
N LEU A 63 4.86 -10.21 2.66
CA LEU A 63 4.58 -10.60 4.05
C LEU A 63 3.94 -11.99 4.15
N SER A 64 3.10 -12.35 3.18
CA SER A 64 2.49 -13.68 3.09
C SER A 64 3.53 -14.76 2.81
N ALA A 65 4.46 -14.51 1.87
CA ALA A 65 5.57 -15.43 1.59
C ALA A 65 6.44 -15.67 2.83
N LYS A 66 6.76 -14.60 3.56
CA LYS A 66 7.56 -14.67 4.81
C LYS A 66 6.83 -15.40 5.95
N SER A 67 5.50 -15.46 5.89
CA SER A 67 4.67 -16.22 6.82
C SER A 67 4.58 -17.70 6.43
N GLY A 68 4.46 -18.00 5.12
CA GLY A 68 4.35 -19.36 4.56
C GLY A 68 5.63 -20.18 4.59
N ASP A 69 6.81 -19.57 4.46
CA ASP A 69 8.11 -20.26 4.58
C ASP A 69 8.33 -20.90 5.96
N THR A 70 7.55 -20.51 6.98
CA THR A 70 7.69 -21.08 8.34
C THR A 70 6.90 -22.38 8.52
N GLU A 71 5.90 -22.68 7.67
CA GLU A 71 5.11 -23.93 7.78
C GLU A 71 5.79 -25.13 7.10
N ASN A 72 6.66 -24.88 6.13
CA ASN A 72 7.35 -25.94 5.37
C ASN A 72 8.67 -26.41 6.01
N ASP A 73 9.19 -25.69 7.01
CA ASP A 73 10.43 -26.02 7.72
C ASP A 73 10.19 -26.87 8.99
N GLN A 74 8.96 -27.37 9.17
CA GLN A 74 8.56 -28.27 10.26
C GLN A 74 8.11 -29.66 9.79
N ARG A 75 8.45 -30.06 8.55
CA ARG A 75 8.15 -31.39 8.01
C ARG A 75 9.40 -32.19 7.66
#